data_AF-A0A535LNJ8-F1
#
_entry.id   AF-A0A535LNJ8-F1
#
_cell.length_a   1.000
_cell.length_b   1.000
_cell.length_c   1.000
_cell.angle_alpha   90.00
_cell.angle_beta   90.00
_cell.angle_gamma   90.00
#
_symmetry.space_group_name_H-M   'P 1'
#
loop_
_entity.id
_entity.type
_entity.pdbx_description
1 polymer ?
#
loop_
_entity_poly.entity_id
_entity_poly.type
_entity_poly.pdbx_seq_one_letter_code
_entity_poly.pdbx_strand_id
1 'polypeptide(L)'
;MPEHNTVSMPEFTQHDSRISELLDFMHQITDLQALGALAEWDQNTAMPGGAAEVRGFQLAALQGVLHELWTNHRLGILLNELRERVQQGSFSDAGRGLVREASRHYDRAAKLPRQLVEEIARVQATSFEAWRSAKEHSDFARFAPMLTRTIALQREVADRLGYIETRYDALLNEYEPGMTVSTIDRLFAPVREASTSLLHRIEASGNTIDASCLQGEFAVEKQLALCDRFLHAMGYDFSRGQMAQSPHPFTTSFTSPYDVRVTVRPLVNFLQAALMAAIHEGGHAVYEQGSSPTIARTPVAGGASMGTHESQSRLWENAIGRSEPYWQGQFAAVKEEFPYQFARVDITTFVRALNKVRPSLIRVEADEVTYNLHIIVRYELEKAMVNGDVAVETLPALWNAKYREYLGIEPTNDAEGVLQDIHWSSGFGYFPTYTLGNLYAAQIFHKLRAVFPDFDQRLASGDTSFMLDWLRDHMYKFGAIYLPAELIERVTDEPPTPQYFTRYLNAKFEKIYGLPQTS
;
A
#
# COMPACT_ATOMS: atom_id res chain seq x y z
N MET A 1 -11.23 23.66 -23.00
CA MET A 1 -12.01 22.98 -21.94
C MET A 1 -12.57 21.73 -22.58
N PRO A 2 -12.05 20.54 -22.27
CA PRO A 2 -12.74 19.32 -22.68
C PRO A 2 -14.08 19.30 -21.94
N GLU A 3 -15.14 18.93 -22.64
CA GLU A 3 -16.46 18.72 -22.05
C GLU A 3 -16.32 17.76 -20.86
N HIS A 4 -16.62 18.24 -19.65
CA HIS A 4 -16.82 17.38 -18.49
C HIS A 4 -18.04 16.52 -18.78
N ASN A 5 -17.86 15.38 -19.46
CA ASN A 5 -18.79 14.27 -19.36
C ASN A 5 -18.86 13.94 -17.87
N THR A 6 -19.95 14.29 -17.22
CA THR A 6 -20.25 13.87 -15.85
C THR A 6 -20.38 12.35 -15.87
N VAL A 7 -19.26 11.66 -15.62
CA VAL A 7 -19.23 10.21 -15.56
C VAL A 7 -20.14 9.81 -14.40
N SER A 8 -21.26 9.14 -14.71
CA SER A 8 -22.30 8.80 -13.76
C SER A 8 -21.74 8.05 -12.55
N MET A 9 -22.34 8.27 -11.38
CA MET A 9 -21.98 7.52 -10.17
C MET A 9 -22.29 6.04 -10.38
N PRO A 10 -21.45 5.12 -9.86
CA PRO A 10 -21.73 3.70 -9.95
C PRO A 10 -23.01 3.37 -9.17
N GLU A 11 -23.96 2.68 -9.78
CA GLU A 11 -25.18 2.25 -9.08
C GLU A 11 -25.34 0.74 -9.13
N PHE A 12 -25.79 0.16 -8.02
CA PHE A 12 -26.16 -1.25 -7.98
C PHE A 12 -27.42 -1.50 -8.78
N THR A 13 -27.55 -2.73 -9.29
CA THR A 13 -28.71 -3.14 -10.08
C THR A 13 -29.95 -3.22 -9.18
N GLN A 14 -30.94 -2.35 -9.41
CA GLN A 14 -32.11 -2.21 -8.52
C GLN A 14 -33.26 -3.18 -8.82
N HIS A 15 -33.32 -3.77 -10.01
CA HIS A 15 -34.46 -4.57 -10.47
C HIS A 15 -34.38 -6.06 -10.11
N ASP A 16 -33.25 -6.54 -9.56
CA ASP A 16 -33.07 -7.91 -9.12
C ASP A 16 -33.07 -7.98 -7.59
N SER A 17 -34.11 -8.57 -7.00
CA SER A 17 -34.28 -8.63 -5.54
C SER A 17 -33.14 -9.37 -4.81
N ARG A 18 -32.39 -10.23 -5.50
CA ARG A 18 -31.21 -10.92 -4.94
C ARG A 18 -30.06 -9.96 -4.69
N ILE A 19 -29.93 -8.90 -5.48
CA ILE A 19 -28.91 -7.86 -5.24
C ILE A 19 -29.25 -7.09 -3.96
N SER A 20 -30.52 -6.74 -3.75
CA SER A 20 -30.97 -6.12 -2.51
C SER A 20 -30.71 -7.02 -1.29
N GLU A 21 -31.03 -8.32 -1.40
CA GLU A 21 -30.73 -9.28 -0.33
C GLU A 21 -29.22 -9.40 -0.06
N LEU A 22 -28.38 -9.40 -1.10
CA LEU A 22 -26.93 -9.43 -0.95
C LEU A 22 -26.42 -8.16 -0.24
N LEU A 23 -26.96 -6.99 -0.62
CA LEU A 23 -26.61 -5.72 0.03
C LEU A 23 -26.95 -5.74 1.52
N ASP A 24 -28.08 -6.32 1.93
CA ASP A 24 -28.44 -6.45 3.35
C ASP A 24 -27.38 -7.25 4.14
N PHE A 25 -26.89 -8.36 3.58
CA PHE A 25 -25.76 -9.09 4.17
C PHE A 25 -24.48 -8.26 4.23
N MET A 26 -24.13 -7.60 3.12
CA MET A 26 -22.87 -6.85 3.01
C MET A 26 -22.86 -5.64 3.94
N HIS A 27 -23.96 -4.91 4.05
CA HIS A 27 -24.11 -3.78 4.97
C HIS A 27 -23.82 -4.21 6.42
N GLN A 28 -24.43 -5.31 6.88
CA GLN A 28 -24.24 -5.79 8.24
C GLN A 28 -22.79 -6.23 8.49
N ILE A 29 -22.21 -6.98 7.55
CA ILE A 29 -20.83 -7.46 7.66
C ILE A 29 -19.85 -6.28 7.69
N THR A 30 -19.97 -5.35 6.75
CA THR A 30 -19.06 -4.21 6.63
C THR A 30 -19.15 -3.29 7.85
N ASP A 31 -20.33 -3.07 8.42
CA ASP A 31 -20.47 -2.29 9.67
C ASP A 31 -19.75 -2.95 10.86
N LEU A 32 -19.83 -4.29 10.97
CA LEU A 32 -19.13 -5.02 12.03
C LEU A 32 -17.61 -5.01 11.81
N GLN A 33 -17.15 -5.12 10.56
CA GLN A 33 -15.73 -4.96 10.21
C GLN A 33 -15.23 -3.56 10.57
N ALA A 34 -16.02 -2.52 10.31
CA ALA A 34 -15.73 -1.14 10.66
C ALA A 34 -15.50 -0.96 12.17
N LEU A 35 -16.32 -1.60 13.01
CA LEU A 35 -16.15 -1.57 14.47
C LEU A 35 -14.86 -2.26 14.91
N GLY A 36 -14.47 -3.34 14.22
CA GLY A 36 -13.18 -4.01 14.44
C GLY A 36 -12.02 -3.09 14.12
N ALA A 37 -12.05 -2.46 12.95
CA ALA A 37 -11.05 -1.47 12.54
C ALA A 37 -10.98 -0.28 13.53
N LEU A 38 -12.12 0.18 14.07
CA LEU A 38 -12.14 1.24 15.09
C LEU A 38 -11.44 0.82 16.39
N ALA A 39 -11.65 -0.42 16.81
CA ALA A 39 -10.95 -0.97 17.96
C ALA A 39 -9.44 -1.12 17.69
N GLU A 40 -9.03 -1.46 16.47
CA GLU A 40 -7.62 -1.49 16.08
C GLU A 40 -6.99 -0.09 16.01
N TRP A 41 -7.72 0.90 15.49
CA TRP A 41 -7.30 2.29 15.50
C TRP A 41 -7.07 2.79 16.93
N ASP A 42 -8.01 2.53 17.84
CA ASP A 42 -7.89 2.94 19.24
C ASP A 42 -6.69 2.27 19.91
N GLN A 43 -6.47 0.98 19.63
CA GLN A 43 -5.32 0.22 20.11
C GLN A 43 -3.97 0.83 19.71
N ASN A 44 -3.90 1.49 18.55
CA ASN A 44 -2.66 2.06 18.03
C ASN A 44 -2.49 3.56 18.29
N THR A 45 -3.44 4.22 18.97
CA THR A 45 -3.44 5.68 19.14
C THR A 45 -3.64 6.11 20.60
N ALA A 46 -4.73 5.69 21.24
CA ALA A 46 -5.16 6.22 22.53
C ALA A 46 -5.37 5.17 23.62
N MET A 47 -5.44 3.88 23.26
CA MET A 47 -5.76 2.81 24.21
C MET A 47 -4.72 2.71 25.33
N PRO A 48 -5.14 2.66 26.62
CA PRO A 48 -4.23 2.39 27.74
C PRO A 48 -3.54 1.02 27.60
N GLY A 49 -2.25 0.94 27.91
CA GLY A 49 -1.48 -0.31 27.76
C GLY A 49 -2.04 -1.52 28.53
N GLY A 50 -2.69 -1.28 29.68
CA GLY A 50 -3.31 -2.34 30.49
C GLY A 50 -4.59 -2.94 29.89
N ALA A 51 -5.12 -2.39 28.79
CA ALA A 51 -6.34 -2.87 28.14
C ALA A 51 -6.11 -3.93 27.05
N ALA A 52 -4.85 -4.24 26.72
CA ALA A 52 -4.49 -5.08 25.57
C ALA A 52 -5.15 -6.47 25.60
N GLU A 53 -5.18 -7.14 26.76
CA GLU A 53 -5.79 -8.46 26.92
C GLU A 53 -7.30 -8.42 26.65
N VAL A 54 -8.00 -7.47 27.27
CA VAL A 54 -9.46 -7.31 27.10
C VAL A 54 -9.82 -6.90 25.68
N ARG A 55 -9.01 -6.04 25.03
CA ARG A 55 -9.15 -5.69 23.61
C ARG A 55 -9.03 -6.94 22.73
N GLY A 56 -8.11 -7.83 23.05
CA GLY A 56 -7.98 -9.13 22.38
C GLY A 56 -9.27 -9.96 22.43
N PHE A 57 -9.90 -10.07 23.60
CA PHE A 57 -11.19 -10.79 23.74
C PHE A 57 -12.32 -10.12 22.94
N GLN A 58 -12.39 -8.79 22.93
CA GLN A 58 -13.40 -8.03 22.16
C GLN A 58 -13.27 -8.30 20.66
N LEU A 59 -12.06 -8.20 20.12
CA LEU A 59 -11.78 -8.47 18.71
C LEU A 59 -12.07 -9.94 18.35
N ALA A 60 -11.69 -10.89 19.21
CA ALA A 60 -11.96 -12.31 18.99
C ALA A 60 -13.47 -12.62 18.92
N ALA A 61 -14.27 -12.03 19.83
CA ALA A 61 -15.71 -12.21 19.82
C ALA A 61 -16.35 -11.65 18.54
N LEU A 62 -15.92 -10.46 18.11
CA LEU A 62 -16.38 -9.84 16.87
C LEU A 62 -16.02 -10.67 15.64
N GLN A 63 -14.80 -11.21 15.58
CA GLN A 63 -14.37 -12.10 14.47
C GLN A 63 -15.18 -13.40 14.43
N GLY A 64 -15.61 -13.93 15.58
CA GLY A 64 -16.54 -15.07 15.63
C GLY A 64 -17.87 -14.77 14.94
N VAL A 65 -18.48 -13.64 15.25
CA VAL A 65 -19.74 -13.19 14.61
C VAL A 65 -19.55 -12.97 13.11
N LEU A 66 -18.46 -12.30 12.71
CA LEU A 66 -18.15 -12.08 11.30
C LEU A 66 -17.96 -13.39 10.53
N HIS A 67 -17.30 -14.39 11.14
CA HIS A 67 -17.13 -15.70 10.52
C HIS A 67 -18.46 -16.42 10.31
N GLU A 68 -19.38 -16.37 11.28
CA GLU A 68 -20.74 -16.93 11.14
C GLU A 68 -21.53 -16.26 10.01
N LEU A 69 -21.40 -14.94 9.84
CA LEU A 69 -22.05 -14.20 8.76
C LEU A 69 -21.46 -14.58 7.39
N TRP A 70 -20.13 -14.63 7.27
CA TRP A 70 -19.47 -15.00 6.02
C TRP A 70 -19.66 -16.47 5.63
N THR A 71 -19.93 -17.36 6.59
CA THR A 71 -20.19 -18.78 6.33
C THR A 71 -21.69 -19.12 6.33
N ASN A 72 -22.56 -18.11 6.37
CA ASN A 72 -24.00 -18.29 6.36
C ASN A 72 -24.47 -19.07 5.11
N HIS A 73 -25.28 -20.11 5.33
CA HIS A 73 -25.77 -20.97 4.25
C HIS A 73 -26.62 -20.22 3.21
N ARG A 74 -27.45 -19.25 3.64
CA ARG A 74 -28.27 -18.45 2.72
C ARG A 74 -27.41 -17.55 1.84
N LEU A 75 -26.37 -16.93 2.40
CA LEU A 75 -25.40 -16.14 1.64
C LEU A 75 -24.72 -16.98 0.56
N GLY A 76 -24.31 -18.21 0.90
CA GLY A 76 -23.71 -19.15 -0.06
C GLY A 76 -24.63 -19.51 -1.23
N ILE A 77 -25.89 -19.84 -0.95
CA ILE A 77 -26.89 -20.09 -2.01
C ILE A 77 -27.06 -18.86 -2.90
N LEU A 78 -27.23 -17.70 -2.28
CA LEU A 78 -27.45 -16.43 -2.97
C LEU A 78 -26.29 -16.07 -3.91
N LEU A 79 -25.04 -16.22 -3.45
CA LEU A 79 -23.86 -15.95 -4.26
C LEU A 79 -23.74 -16.92 -5.44
N ASN A 80 -24.03 -18.21 -5.23
CA ASN A 80 -24.03 -19.20 -6.32
C ASN A 80 -25.06 -18.85 -7.41
N GLU A 81 -26.27 -18.45 -7.03
CA GLU A 81 -27.30 -18.00 -7.98
C GLU A 81 -26.89 -16.73 -8.73
N LEU A 82 -26.22 -15.79 -8.04
CA LEU A 82 -25.81 -14.51 -8.61
C LEU A 82 -24.60 -14.63 -9.54
N ARG A 83 -23.62 -15.49 -9.24
CA ARG A 83 -22.37 -15.65 -10.01
C ARG A 83 -22.61 -15.88 -11.50
N GLU A 84 -23.52 -16.77 -11.86
CA GLU A 84 -23.86 -17.04 -13.26
C GLU A 84 -24.74 -15.94 -13.84
N ARG A 85 -25.67 -15.42 -13.05
CA ARG A 85 -26.67 -14.44 -13.48
C ARG A 85 -26.07 -13.10 -13.84
N VAL A 86 -25.10 -12.59 -13.06
CA VAL A 86 -24.47 -11.29 -13.35
C VAL A 86 -23.62 -11.29 -14.62
N GLN A 87 -23.29 -12.48 -15.15
CA GLN A 87 -22.63 -12.67 -16.45
C GLN A 87 -23.62 -12.65 -17.63
N GLN A 88 -24.92 -12.80 -17.37
CA GLN A 88 -25.97 -12.93 -18.37
C GLN A 88 -26.89 -11.68 -18.31
N GLY A 89 -26.63 -10.68 -19.16
CA GLY A 89 -27.56 -9.54 -19.38
C GLY A 89 -27.21 -8.21 -18.69
N SER A 90 -28.25 -7.43 -18.36
CA SER A 90 -28.26 -5.98 -18.02
C SER A 90 -27.88 -5.63 -16.57
N PHE A 91 -26.89 -6.29 -16.00
CA PHE A 91 -26.35 -5.89 -14.68
C PHE A 91 -25.38 -4.71 -14.82
N SER A 92 -25.35 -3.85 -13.82
CA SER A 92 -24.35 -2.78 -13.73
C SER A 92 -22.97 -3.33 -13.35
N ASP A 93 -21.91 -2.59 -13.68
CA ASP A 93 -20.54 -2.92 -13.25
C ASP A 93 -20.46 -3.05 -11.72
N ALA A 94 -21.12 -2.14 -11.00
CA ALA A 94 -21.18 -2.19 -9.54
C ALA A 94 -21.81 -3.49 -9.02
N GLY A 95 -22.87 -3.98 -9.67
CA GLY A 95 -23.48 -5.27 -9.32
C GLY A 95 -22.54 -6.45 -9.57
N ARG A 96 -21.80 -6.45 -10.69
CA ARG A 96 -20.78 -7.46 -10.98
C ARG A 96 -19.64 -7.44 -9.96
N GLY A 97 -19.11 -6.26 -9.64
CA GLY A 97 -18.06 -6.08 -8.65
C GLY A 97 -18.49 -6.53 -7.26
N LEU A 98 -19.70 -6.16 -6.82
CA LEU A 98 -20.27 -6.58 -5.53
C LEU A 98 -20.30 -8.11 -5.41
N VAL A 99 -20.84 -8.80 -6.42
CA VAL A 99 -20.93 -10.26 -6.43
C VAL A 99 -19.54 -10.89 -6.45
N ARG A 100 -18.59 -10.33 -7.21
CA ARG A 100 -17.20 -10.83 -7.26
C ARG A 100 -16.50 -10.73 -5.91
N GLU A 101 -16.49 -9.56 -5.28
CA GLU A 101 -15.80 -9.36 -4.00
C GLU A 101 -16.48 -10.13 -2.86
N ALA A 102 -17.82 -10.10 -2.78
CA ALA A 102 -18.56 -10.90 -1.81
C ALA A 102 -18.30 -12.41 -1.99
N SER A 103 -18.22 -12.88 -3.24
CA SER A 103 -17.86 -14.26 -3.58
C SER A 103 -16.45 -14.62 -3.11
N ARG A 104 -15.48 -13.72 -3.31
CA ARG A 104 -14.09 -13.93 -2.90
C ARG A 104 -13.97 -14.08 -1.39
N HIS A 105 -14.61 -13.19 -0.63
CA HIS A 105 -14.63 -13.26 0.83
C HIS A 105 -15.38 -14.48 1.36
N TYR A 106 -16.53 -14.83 0.77
CA TYR A 106 -17.28 -16.04 1.11
C TYR A 106 -16.44 -17.30 0.86
N ASP A 107 -15.84 -17.43 -0.33
CA ASP A 107 -15.05 -18.60 -0.69
C ASP A 107 -13.85 -18.75 0.24
N ARG A 108 -13.17 -17.64 0.58
CA ARG A 108 -12.10 -17.66 1.57
C ARG A 108 -12.58 -18.19 2.92
N ALA A 109 -13.70 -17.70 3.42
CA ALA A 109 -14.25 -18.12 4.70
C ALA A 109 -14.73 -19.58 4.70
N ALA A 110 -15.33 -20.04 3.59
CA ALA A 110 -15.94 -21.36 3.47
C ALA A 110 -14.95 -22.47 3.13
N LYS A 111 -13.90 -22.20 2.34
CA LYS A 111 -12.91 -23.21 1.90
C LYS A 111 -11.88 -23.53 2.99
N LEU A 112 -11.68 -22.63 3.94
CA LEU A 112 -10.73 -22.81 5.04
C LEU A 112 -11.44 -23.40 6.27
N PRO A 113 -11.16 -24.66 6.66
CA PRO A 113 -11.82 -25.26 7.80
C PRO A 113 -11.42 -24.55 9.09
N ARG A 114 -12.36 -24.48 10.04
CA ARG A 114 -12.17 -23.83 11.34
C ARG A 114 -10.86 -24.20 12.03
N GLN A 115 -10.51 -25.49 12.06
CA GLN A 115 -9.27 -25.97 12.68
C GLN A 115 -8.01 -25.35 12.05
N LEU A 116 -7.99 -25.19 10.72
CA LEU A 116 -6.87 -24.56 10.02
C LEU A 116 -6.77 -23.08 10.38
N VAL A 117 -7.91 -22.37 10.42
CA VAL A 117 -7.96 -20.94 10.78
C VAL A 117 -7.48 -20.73 12.22
N GLU A 118 -7.96 -21.54 13.17
CA GLU A 118 -7.53 -21.49 14.57
C GLU A 118 -6.03 -21.79 14.73
N GLU A 119 -5.52 -22.76 13.97
CA GLU A 119 -4.10 -23.08 13.96
C GLU A 119 -3.25 -21.94 13.37
N ILE A 120 -3.67 -21.33 12.26
CA ILE A 120 -2.99 -20.16 11.68
C ILE A 120 -2.92 -19.05 12.72
N ALA A 121 -4.04 -18.69 13.37
CA ALA A 121 -4.05 -17.62 14.37
C ALA A 121 -3.07 -17.90 15.53
N ARG A 122 -3.05 -19.12 16.06
CA ARG A 122 -2.10 -19.54 17.11
C ARG A 122 -0.65 -19.48 16.63
N VAL A 123 -0.37 -19.93 15.42
CA VAL A 123 0.97 -19.91 14.83
C VAL A 123 1.42 -18.48 14.59
N GLN A 124 0.58 -17.59 14.05
CA GLN A 124 0.92 -16.18 13.84
C GLN A 124 1.30 -15.48 15.16
N ALA A 125 0.53 -15.67 16.23
CA ALA A 125 0.82 -15.07 17.53
C ALA A 125 2.17 -15.55 18.11
N THR A 126 2.43 -16.86 18.06
CA THR A 126 3.69 -17.44 18.56
C THR A 126 4.88 -17.13 17.64
N SER A 127 4.65 -17.05 16.34
CA SER A 127 5.64 -16.72 15.30
C SER A 127 6.10 -15.28 15.43
N PHE A 128 5.19 -14.36 15.74
CA PHE A 128 5.52 -12.97 16.01
C PHE A 128 6.45 -12.80 17.22
N GLU A 129 6.16 -13.47 18.34
CA GLU A 129 7.04 -13.40 19.52
C GLU A 129 8.41 -14.06 19.26
N ALA A 130 8.43 -15.18 18.53
CA ALA A 130 9.67 -15.82 18.10
C ALA A 130 10.49 -14.90 17.18
N TRP A 131 9.85 -14.23 16.21
CA TRP A 131 10.49 -13.25 15.33
C TRP A 131 11.04 -12.06 16.12
N ARG A 132 10.25 -11.49 17.04
CA ARG A 132 10.67 -10.36 17.88
C ARG A 132 11.94 -10.71 18.67
N SER A 133 11.92 -11.87 19.34
CA SER A 133 13.08 -12.35 20.09
C SER A 133 14.28 -12.64 19.18
N ALA A 134 14.06 -13.30 18.04
CA ALA A 134 15.12 -13.58 17.06
C ALA A 134 15.76 -12.29 16.54
N LYS A 135 14.95 -11.27 16.22
CA LYS A 135 15.43 -9.97 15.73
C LYS A 135 16.25 -9.25 16.81
N GLU A 136 15.77 -9.22 18.04
CA GLU A 136 16.49 -8.60 19.16
C GLU A 136 17.88 -9.23 19.39
N HIS A 137 17.99 -10.56 19.20
CA HIS A 137 19.23 -11.30 19.41
C HIS A 137 20.05 -11.52 18.14
N SER A 138 19.55 -11.07 16.98
CA SER A 138 20.12 -11.35 15.66
C SER A 138 20.40 -12.85 15.42
N ASP A 139 19.41 -13.68 15.72
CA ASP A 139 19.51 -15.15 15.70
C ASP A 139 18.36 -15.76 14.90
N PHE A 140 18.56 -15.91 13.58
CA PHE A 140 17.53 -16.46 12.69
C PHE A 140 17.15 -17.91 13.03
N ALA A 141 18.07 -18.69 13.59
CA ALA A 141 17.79 -20.09 13.94
C ALA A 141 16.67 -20.23 14.97
N ARG A 142 16.43 -19.21 15.82
CA ARG A 142 15.27 -19.17 16.73
C ARG A 142 13.94 -18.99 16.01
N PHE A 143 13.94 -18.29 14.87
CA PHE A 143 12.75 -18.02 14.09
C PHE A 143 12.45 -19.13 13.05
N ALA A 144 13.49 -19.81 12.55
CA ALA A 144 13.37 -20.81 11.49
C ALA A 144 12.29 -21.89 11.72
N PRO A 145 12.10 -22.45 12.94
CA PRO A 145 11.03 -23.43 13.19
C PRO A 145 9.63 -22.84 13.01
N MET A 146 9.42 -21.61 13.50
CA MET A 146 8.12 -20.93 13.36
C MET A 146 7.86 -20.53 11.91
N LEU A 147 8.87 -20.02 11.20
CA LEU A 147 8.77 -19.72 9.78
C LEU A 147 8.42 -20.98 8.96
N THR A 148 9.05 -22.11 9.26
CA THR A 148 8.76 -23.40 8.63
C THR A 148 7.29 -23.81 8.83
N ARG A 149 6.75 -23.63 10.05
CA ARG A 149 5.34 -23.89 10.33
C ARG A 149 4.42 -22.94 9.57
N THR A 150 4.77 -21.65 9.52
CA THR A 150 4.03 -20.64 8.74
C THR A 150 3.99 -21.01 7.25
N ILE A 151 5.12 -21.38 6.64
CA ILE A 151 5.18 -21.83 5.24
C ILE A 151 4.26 -23.03 4.99
N ALA A 152 4.30 -24.04 5.87
CA ALA A 152 3.46 -25.23 5.72
C ALA A 152 1.95 -24.89 5.73
N LEU A 153 1.53 -24.02 6.65
CA LEU A 153 0.13 -23.59 6.73
C LEU A 153 -0.29 -22.72 5.54
N GLN A 154 0.57 -21.80 5.10
CA GLN A 154 0.29 -20.96 3.94
C GLN A 154 0.20 -21.77 2.64
N ARG A 155 0.98 -22.86 2.50
CA ARG A 155 0.81 -23.82 1.40
C ARG A 155 -0.53 -24.55 1.46
N GLU A 156 -0.98 -24.97 2.65
CA GLU A 156 -2.31 -25.58 2.79
C GLU A 156 -3.42 -24.57 2.43
N VAL A 157 -3.29 -23.31 2.86
CA VAL A 157 -4.22 -22.23 2.46
C VAL A 157 -4.26 -22.09 0.94
N ALA A 158 -3.09 -22.00 0.27
CA ALA A 158 -3.01 -21.90 -1.18
C ALA A 158 -3.68 -23.09 -1.88
N ASP A 159 -3.42 -24.32 -1.43
CA ASP A 159 -4.00 -25.54 -2.00
C ASP A 159 -5.53 -25.58 -1.84
N ARG A 160 -6.07 -25.04 -0.73
CA ARG A 160 -7.52 -24.97 -0.48
C ARG A 160 -8.22 -23.87 -1.26
N LEU A 161 -7.59 -22.70 -1.39
CA LEU A 161 -8.17 -21.58 -2.15
C LEU A 161 -8.17 -21.88 -3.65
N GLY A 162 -7.12 -22.56 -4.13
CA GLY A 162 -6.84 -22.82 -5.54
C GLY A 162 -5.98 -21.72 -6.15
N TYR A 163 -5.20 -22.09 -7.18
CA TYR A 163 -4.29 -21.20 -7.90
C TYR A 163 -4.24 -21.56 -9.39
N ILE A 164 -3.66 -20.66 -10.19
CA ILE A 164 -3.56 -20.81 -11.65
C ILE A 164 -2.29 -21.58 -12.03
N GLU A 165 -1.11 -21.06 -11.67
CA GLU A 165 0.18 -21.63 -12.09
C GLU A 165 0.93 -22.21 -10.89
N THR A 166 0.95 -21.48 -9.77
CA THR A 166 1.70 -21.86 -8.59
C THR A 166 1.01 -21.47 -7.29
N ARG A 167 1.33 -22.15 -6.18
CA ARG A 167 0.78 -21.87 -4.84
C ARG A 167 0.92 -20.40 -4.44
N TYR A 168 2.02 -19.76 -4.85
CA TYR A 168 2.24 -18.35 -4.55
C TYR A 168 1.18 -17.44 -5.20
N ASP A 169 0.57 -17.82 -6.34
CA ASP A 169 -0.51 -17.05 -6.97
C ASP A 169 -1.72 -16.92 -6.04
N ALA A 170 -2.09 -17.99 -5.32
CA ALA A 170 -3.21 -17.94 -4.38
C ALA A 170 -2.96 -16.92 -3.26
N LEU A 171 -1.74 -16.86 -2.73
CA LEU A 171 -1.38 -15.95 -1.65
C LEU A 171 -1.26 -14.50 -2.13
N LEU A 172 -0.75 -14.30 -3.35
CA LEU A 172 -0.71 -12.99 -4.00
C LEU A 172 -2.13 -12.45 -4.27
N ASN A 173 -3.04 -13.31 -4.74
CA ASN A 173 -4.41 -12.96 -5.10
C ASN A 173 -5.25 -12.47 -3.91
N GLU A 174 -4.84 -12.75 -2.67
CA GLU A 174 -5.47 -12.21 -1.46
C GLU A 174 -5.31 -10.67 -1.37
N TYR A 175 -4.20 -10.15 -1.87
CA TYR A 175 -3.81 -8.73 -1.79
C TYR A 175 -3.93 -7.99 -3.13
N GLU A 176 -3.68 -8.68 -4.23
CA GLU A 176 -3.78 -8.16 -5.60
C GLU A 176 -4.60 -9.12 -6.48
N PRO A 177 -5.95 -9.05 -6.42
CA PRO A 177 -6.82 -9.97 -7.14
C PRO A 177 -6.54 -10.03 -8.65
N GLY A 178 -6.42 -11.24 -9.18
CA GLY A 178 -6.14 -11.51 -10.60
C GLY A 178 -4.66 -11.46 -10.99
N MET A 179 -3.75 -11.13 -10.06
CA MET A 179 -2.31 -11.12 -10.33
C MET A 179 -1.69 -12.51 -10.24
N THR A 180 -0.72 -12.81 -11.11
CA THR A 180 0.03 -14.07 -11.17
C THR A 180 1.54 -13.83 -11.06
N VAL A 181 2.27 -14.87 -10.65
CA VAL A 181 3.74 -14.89 -10.67
C VAL A 181 4.30 -14.56 -12.05
N SER A 182 3.76 -15.17 -13.12
CA SER A 182 4.20 -14.90 -14.50
C SER A 182 4.01 -13.43 -14.92
N THR A 183 3.00 -12.75 -14.38
CA THR A 183 2.79 -11.32 -14.64
C THR A 183 3.73 -10.47 -13.80
N ILE A 184 3.88 -10.75 -12.50
CA ILE A 184 4.84 -10.05 -11.63
C ILE A 184 6.27 -10.15 -12.21
N ASP A 185 6.71 -11.34 -12.62
CA ASP A 185 8.06 -11.55 -13.15
C ASP A 185 8.34 -10.67 -14.38
N ARG A 186 7.35 -10.53 -15.28
CA ARG A 186 7.44 -9.64 -16.46
C ARG A 186 7.45 -8.16 -16.09
N LEU A 187 6.70 -7.76 -15.06
CA LEU A 187 6.64 -6.37 -14.60
C LEU A 187 7.91 -5.97 -13.82
N PHE A 188 8.45 -6.87 -13.00
CA PHE A 188 9.53 -6.56 -12.06
C PHE A 188 10.93 -6.61 -12.69
N ALA A 189 11.15 -7.45 -13.71
CA ALA A 189 12.48 -7.55 -14.33
C ALA A 189 12.97 -6.19 -14.88
N PRO A 190 12.19 -5.40 -15.66
CA PRO A 190 12.62 -4.08 -16.12
C PRO A 190 12.83 -3.07 -14.97
N VAL A 191 12.04 -3.17 -13.90
CA VAL A 191 12.18 -2.32 -12.71
C VAL A 191 13.50 -2.60 -12.00
N ARG A 192 13.84 -3.88 -11.81
CA ARG A 192 15.10 -4.32 -11.22
C ARG A 192 16.29 -3.81 -12.02
N GLU A 193 16.25 -4.00 -13.35
CA GLU A 193 17.32 -3.58 -14.26
C GLU A 193 17.52 -2.07 -14.24
N ALA A 194 16.44 -1.29 -14.37
CA ALA A 194 16.51 0.17 -14.33
C ALA A 194 17.04 0.69 -12.99
N SER A 195 16.55 0.15 -11.88
CA SER A 195 16.93 0.57 -10.53
C SER A 195 18.40 0.24 -10.23
N THR A 196 18.85 -0.98 -10.56
CA THR A 196 20.24 -1.43 -10.35
C THR A 196 21.21 -0.63 -11.21
N SER A 197 20.88 -0.43 -12.49
CA SER A 197 21.69 0.35 -13.43
C SER A 197 21.82 1.81 -12.98
N LEU A 198 20.70 2.43 -12.59
CA LEU A 198 20.68 3.80 -12.11
C LEU A 198 21.46 3.97 -10.80
N LEU A 199 21.30 3.06 -9.84
CA LEU A 199 22.07 3.04 -8.59
C LEU A 199 23.58 3.01 -8.88
N HIS A 200 24.03 2.06 -9.71
CA HIS A 200 25.45 1.94 -10.07
C HIS A 200 25.98 3.21 -10.76
N ARG A 201 25.19 3.85 -11.63
CA ARG A 201 25.56 5.11 -12.29
C ARG A 201 25.65 6.27 -11.32
N ILE A 202 24.74 6.35 -10.34
CA ILE A 202 24.80 7.34 -9.25
C ILE A 202 26.08 7.15 -8.45
N GLU A 203 26.39 5.93 -8.01
CA GLU A 203 27.60 5.63 -7.26
C GLU A 203 28.88 5.94 -8.05
N ALA A 204 28.94 5.52 -9.31
CA ALA A 204 30.08 5.75 -10.19
C ALA A 204 30.31 7.24 -10.51
N SER A 205 29.27 8.08 -10.44
CA SER A 205 29.40 9.52 -10.67
C SER A 205 30.15 10.25 -9.54
N GLY A 206 30.16 9.69 -8.33
CA GLY A 206 30.67 10.35 -7.13
C GLY A 206 29.85 11.57 -6.67
N ASN A 207 28.74 11.89 -7.34
CA ASN A 207 27.91 13.03 -6.98
C ASN A 207 27.08 12.71 -5.74
N THR A 208 27.33 13.43 -4.65
CA THR A 208 26.60 13.26 -3.38
C THR A 208 25.62 14.38 -3.13
N ILE A 209 24.50 14.05 -2.47
CA ILE A 209 23.53 15.04 -1.98
C ILE A 209 23.69 15.24 -0.47
N ASP A 210 23.85 16.50 -0.07
CA ASP A 210 23.70 16.89 1.32
C ASP A 210 22.21 16.95 1.69
N ALA A 211 21.84 16.21 2.74
CA ALA A 211 20.50 16.17 3.29
C ALA A 211 20.48 16.61 4.77
N SER A 212 21.54 17.27 5.23
CA SER A 212 21.68 17.76 6.60
C SER A 212 20.56 18.71 7.02
N CYS A 213 19.93 19.43 6.09
CA CYS A 213 18.79 20.31 6.38
C CYS A 213 17.53 19.59 6.88
N LEU A 214 17.44 18.27 6.71
CA LEU A 214 16.34 17.44 7.21
C LEU A 214 16.63 16.84 8.59
N GLN A 215 17.87 16.99 9.07
CA GLN A 215 18.36 16.48 10.35
C GLN A 215 18.51 17.64 11.35
N GLY A 216 18.26 17.38 12.62
CA GLY A 216 18.33 18.38 13.68
C GLY A 216 17.04 18.44 14.49
N GLU A 217 16.93 19.37 15.42
CA GLU A 217 15.78 19.44 16.32
C GLU A 217 14.58 20.16 15.67
N PHE A 218 13.49 19.43 15.48
CA PHE A 218 12.22 19.91 14.97
C PHE A 218 11.13 19.61 16.01
N ALA A 219 10.55 20.66 16.61
CA ALA A 219 9.48 20.52 17.61
C ALA A 219 8.29 19.72 17.04
N VAL A 220 7.81 18.73 17.81
CA VAL A 220 6.77 17.79 17.37
C VAL A 220 5.48 18.52 17.01
N GLU A 221 5.09 19.51 17.81
CA GLU A 221 3.85 20.28 17.61
C GLU A 221 3.86 21.01 16.26
N LYS A 222 5.02 21.51 15.85
CA LYS A 222 5.21 22.19 14.56
C LYS A 222 5.22 21.20 13.39
N GLN A 223 5.78 20.00 13.58
CA GLN A 223 5.68 18.94 12.58
C GLN A 223 4.22 18.56 12.35
N LEU A 224 3.43 18.43 13.42
CA LEU A 224 2.00 18.12 13.33
C LEU A 224 1.22 19.25 12.62
N ALA A 225 1.54 20.51 12.90
CA ALA A 225 0.95 21.65 12.19
C ALA A 225 1.25 21.62 10.68
N LEU A 226 2.47 21.23 10.27
CA LEU A 226 2.78 21.02 8.86
C LEU A 226 2.02 19.83 8.25
N CYS A 227 1.93 18.71 8.97
CA CYS A 227 1.18 17.54 8.51
C CYS A 227 -0.29 17.91 8.25
N ASP A 228 -0.92 18.63 9.16
CA ASP A 228 -2.29 19.15 9.00
C ASP A 228 -2.43 20.04 7.77
N ARG A 229 -1.50 21.01 7.57
CA ARG A 229 -1.51 21.88 6.38
C ARG A 229 -1.37 21.10 5.08
N PHE A 230 -0.51 20.07 5.05
CA PHE A 230 -0.31 19.27 3.85
C PHE A 230 -1.52 18.39 3.54
N LEU A 231 -2.15 17.79 4.55
CA LEU A 231 -3.41 17.06 4.37
C LEU A 231 -4.51 17.98 3.80
N HIS A 232 -4.67 19.19 4.35
CA HIS A 232 -5.60 20.18 3.78
C HIS A 232 -5.24 20.54 2.33
N ALA A 233 -3.96 20.79 2.04
CA ALA A 233 -3.49 21.13 0.69
C ALA A 233 -3.68 19.99 -0.31
N MET A 234 -3.71 18.73 0.14
CA MET A 234 -4.04 17.55 -0.66
C MET A 234 -5.55 17.34 -0.85
N GLY A 235 -6.39 18.13 -0.19
CA GLY A 235 -7.84 17.99 -0.22
C GLY A 235 -8.40 16.86 0.65
N TYR A 236 -7.65 16.44 1.68
CA TYR A 236 -8.16 15.56 2.74
C TYR A 236 -9.24 16.29 3.55
N ASP A 237 -10.38 15.64 3.72
CA ASP A 237 -11.56 16.21 4.36
C ASP A 237 -11.61 15.84 5.84
N PHE A 238 -11.22 16.76 6.71
CA PHE A 238 -11.26 16.60 8.16
C PHE A 238 -12.67 16.53 8.75
N SER A 239 -13.73 16.82 7.99
CA SER A 239 -15.10 16.53 8.45
C SER A 239 -15.44 15.04 8.36
N ARG A 240 -14.65 14.26 7.62
CA ARG A 240 -14.81 12.83 7.35
C ARG A 240 -13.55 12.05 7.71
N GLY A 241 -12.79 12.53 8.68
CA GLY A 241 -11.52 11.96 9.07
C GLY A 241 -10.82 12.73 10.19
N GLN A 242 -9.70 12.19 10.66
CA GLN A 242 -8.81 12.86 11.59
C GLN A 242 -7.39 12.32 11.49
N MET A 243 -6.42 13.12 11.96
CA MET A 243 -5.02 12.73 12.13
C MET A 243 -4.74 12.41 13.60
N ALA A 244 -4.03 11.30 13.85
CA ALA A 244 -3.50 10.94 15.16
C ALA A 244 -2.00 10.57 15.08
N GLN A 245 -1.37 10.29 16.22
CA GLN A 245 -0.01 9.78 16.28
C GLN A 245 -0.01 8.27 16.53
N SER A 246 0.91 7.55 15.90
CA SER A 246 1.10 6.11 16.12
C SER A 246 2.59 5.72 15.99
N PRO A 247 3.00 4.55 16.53
CA PRO A 247 4.35 4.04 16.35
C PRO A 247 4.71 3.69 14.90
N HIS A 248 3.72 3.39 14.08
CA HIS A 248 3.85 3.09 12.65
C HIS A 248 2.72 3.79 11.91
N PRO A 249 2.99 4.81 11.08
CA PRO A 249 1.97 5.47 10.27
C PRO A 249 1.11 4.48 9.49
N PHE A 250 -0.18 4.76 9.41
CA PHE A 250 -1.17 4.02 8.63
C PHE A 250 -2.42 4.87 8.39
N THR A 251 -3.12 4.54 7.32
CA THR A 251 -4.48 4.97 7.02
C THR A 251 -5.46 3.83 7.24
N THR A 252 -6.60 4.13 7.85
CA THR A 252 -7.71 3.19 7.99
C THR A 252 -9.03 3.86 7.63
N SER A 253 -9.91 3.09 7.01
CA SER A 253 -11.29 3.50 6.78
C SER A 253 -12.23 2.62 7.62
N PHE A 254 -13.26 3.24 8.20
CA PHE A 254 -14.35 2.52 8.87
C PHE A 254 -15.56 2.42 7.95
N THR A 255 -15.81 3.46 7.16
CA THR A 255 -16.89 3.45 6.16
C THR A 255 -16.56 4.47 5.10
N SER A 256 -15.86 4.07 4.04
CA SER A 256 -15.56 4.97 2.93
C SER A 256 -16.86 5.44 2.26
N PRO A 257 -17.01 6.75 1.97
CA PRO A 257 -16.02 7.83 2.11
C PRO A 257 -16.18 8.72 3.37
N TYR A 258 -16.81 8.23 4.44
CA TYR A 258 -17.34 9.04 5.56
C TYR A 258 -16.47 9.13 6.81
N ASP A 259 -15.67 8.12 7.14
CA ASP A 259 -14.70 8.17 8.26
C ASP A 259 -13.42 7.44 7.84
N VAL A 260 -12.42 8.22 7.45
CA VAL A 260 -11.10 7.77 6.99
C VAL A 260 -10.05 8.51 7.80
N ARG A 261 -9.26 7.78 8.59
CA ARG A 261 -8.30 8.36 9.53
C ARG A 261 -6.88 8.03 9.11
N VAL A 262 -5.98 8.97 9.41
CA VAL A 262 -4.56 8.85 9.14
C VAL A 262 -3.77 8.94 10.45
N THR A 263 -2.61 8.30 10.49
CA THR A 263 -1.68 8.47 11.59
C THR A 263 -0.31 8.89 11.09
N VAL A 264 0.39 9.69 11.88
CA VAL A 264 1.75 10.15 11.57
C VAL A 264 2.70 9.83 12.72
N ARG A 265 4.00 9.88 12.45
CA ARG A 265 5.05 9.67 13.46
C ARG A 265 6.11 10.78 13.38
N PRO A 266 5.92 11.89 14.11
CA PRO A 266 6.93 12.92 14.20
C PRO A 266 8.17 12.42 14.94
N LEU A 267 9.35 12.74 14.38
CA LEU A 267 10.64 12.43 14.98
C LEU A 267 11.36 13.74 15.29
N VAL A 268 11.75 13.93 16.55
CA VAL A 268 12.39 15.18 16.99
C VAL A 268 13.63 15.52 16.17
N ASN A 269 14.39 14.50 15.75
CA ASN A 269 15.67 14.66 15.07
C ASN A 269 15.61 14.55 13.53
N PHE A 270 14.44 14.26 12.94
CA PHE A 270 14.32 13.98 11.51
C PHE A 270 12.98 14.44 10.94
N LEU A 271 12.97 15.60 10.28
CA LEU A 271 11.75 16.25 9.79
C LEU A 271 11.01 15.44 8.73
N GLN A 272 11.75 14.84 7.80
CA GLN A 272 11.18 14.16 6.64
C GLN A 272 10.22 13.03 7.03
N ALA A 273 10.45 12.36 8.16
CA ALA A 273 9.61 11.26 8.62
C ALA A 273 8.15 11.68 8.78
N ALA A 274 7.87 12.82 9.42
CA ALA A 274 6.51 13.31 9.60
C ALA A 274 5.89 13.78 8.28
N LEU A 275 6.64 14.59 7.52
CA LEU A 275 6.12 15.22 6.30
C LEU A 275 5.74 14.18 5.26
N MET A 276 6.64 13.21 5.00
CA MET A 276 6.39 12.19 4.00
C MET A 276 5.35 11.19 4.48
N ALA A 277 5.29 10.87 5.77
CA ALA A 277 4.20 10.05 6.32
C ALA A 277 2.83 10.72 6.11
N ALA A 278 2.70 12.03 6.39
CA ALA A 278 1.44 12.75 6.18
C ALA A 278 1.01 12.73 4.71
N ILE A 279 1.95 12.92 3.77
CA ILE A 279 1.65 12.88 2.34
C ILE A 279 1.34 11.45 1.86
N HIS A 280 2.07 10.44 2.36
CA HIS A 280 1.85 9.03 2.03
C HIS A 280 0.47 8.55 2.52
N GLU A 281 0.21 8.69 3.82
CA GLU A 281 -1.06 8.29 4.43
C GLU A 281 -2.21 9.16 3.91
N GLY A 282 -1.98 10.44 3.66
CA GLY A 282 -2.92 11.34 3.00
C GLY A 282 -3.32 10.84 1.60
N GLY A 283 -2.38 10.27 0.84
CA GLY A 283 -2.64 9.71 -0.48
C GLY A 283 -3.56 8.50 -0.44
N HIS A 284 -3.36 7.61 0.53
CA HIS A 284 -4.33 6.55 0.85
C HIS A 284 -5.69 7.13 1.23
N ALA A 285 -5.70 8.14 2.11
CA ALA A 285 -6.93 8.66 2.65
C ALA A 285 -7.81 9.36 1.61
N VAL A 286 -7.21 10.13 0.69
CA VAL A 286 -7.98 10.78 -0.38
C VAL A 286 -8.54 9.78 -1.41
N TYR A 287 -7.92 8.61 -1.57
CA TYR A 287 -8.50 7.52 -2.36
C TYR A 287 -9.76 6.99 -1.67
N GLU A 288 -9.66 6.64 -0.39
CA GLU A 288 -10.79 6.16 0.41
C GLU A 288 -11.93 7.20 0.48
N GLN A 289 -11.63 8.46 0.77
CA GLN A 289 -12.60 9.57 0.78
C GLN A 289 -13.17 9.93 -0.60
N GLY A 290 -12.53 9.45 -1.67
CA GLY A 290 -12.98 9.61 -3.05
C GLY A 290 -13.91 8.49 -3.54
N SER A 291 -14.12 7.44 -2.74
CA SER A 291 -15.09 6.37 -3.06
C SER A 291 -16.50 6.91 -3.21
N SER A 292 -17.30 6.30 -4.09
CA SER A 292 -18.67 6.72 -4.30
C SER A 292 -19.54 6.46 -3.05
N PRO A 293 -20.35 7.44 -2.59
CA PRO A 293 -21.34 7.20 -1.54
C PRO A 293 -22.32 6.07 -1.84
N THR A 294 -22.61 5.81 -3.12
CA THR A 294 -23.56 4.78 -3.57
C THR A 294 -23.07 3.35 -3.33
N ILE A 295 -21.77 3.15 -3.12
CA ILE A 295 -21.18 1.84 -2.83
C ILE A 295 -20.77 1.68 -1.37
N ALA A 296 -21.01 2.69 -0.53
CA ALA A 296 -20.67 2.66 0.89
C ALA A 296 -21.31 1.44 1.59
N ARG A 297 -20.66 0.97 2.66
CA ARG A 297 -21.08 -0.21 3.44
C ARG A 297 -21.12 -1.52 2.63
N THR A 298 -20.29 -1.63 1.59
CA THR A 298 -20.16 -2.86 0.80
C THR A 298 -18.67 -3.22 0.66
N PRO A 299 -18.32 -4.48 0.32
CA PRO A 299 -16.93 -4.87 0.11
C PRO A 299 -16.28 -4.23 -1.12
N VAL A 300 -17.02 -3.46 -1.92
CA VAL A 300 -16.46 -2.69 -3.04
C VAL A 300 -16.19 -1.23 -2.69
N ALA A 301 -16.56 -0.76 -1.49
CA ALA A 301 -16.14 0.55 -0.99
C ALA A 301 -14.65 0.52 -0.60
N GLY A 302 -13.89 1.51 -1.04
CA GLY A 302 -12.45 1.61 -0.79
C GLY A 302 -11.59 1.01 -1.90
N GLY A 303 -10.27 0.98 -1.68
CA GLY A 303 -9.29 0.62 -2.71
C GLY A 303 -9.49 -0.77 -3.33
N ALA A 304 -9.24 -0.89 -4.64
CA ALA A 304 -9.45 -2.14 -5.38
C ALA A 304 -8.51 -3.30 -4.98
N SER A 305 -7.35 -2.95 -4.43
CA SER A 305 -6.27 -3.87 -4.00
C SER A 305 -5.21 -3.09 -3.25
N MET A 306 -4.31 -3.80 -2.57
CA MET A 306 -3.15 -3.18 -1.93
C MET A 306 -2.25 -2.47 -2.94
N GLY A 307 -2.06 -2.98 -4.17
CA GLY A 307 -1.25 -2.33 -5.19
C GLY A 307 -1.88 -1.03 -5.68
N THR A 308 -3.18 -1.02 -5.97
CA THR A 308 -3.89 0.23 -6.33
C THR A 308 -3.97 1.24 -5.17
N HIS A 309 -4.02 0.76 -3.94
CA HIS A 309 -4.07 1.61 -2.76
C HIS A 309 -2.71 2.27 -2.52
N GLU A 310 -1.62 1.49 -2.60
CA GLU A 310 -0.24 1.96 -2.56
C GLU A 310 0.10 2.88 -3.74
N SER A 311 -0.53 2.70 -4.90
CA SER A 311 -0.28 3.60 -6.02
C SER A 311 -0.73 5.03 -5.72
N GLN A 312 -1.76 5.22 -4.89
CA GLN A 312 -2.18 6.56 -4.50
C GLN A 312 -1.25 7.16 -3.45
N SER A 313 -0.85 6.41 -2.42
CA SER A 313 0.14 6.91 -1.45
C SER A 313 1.45 7.28 -2.15
N ARG A 314 1.94 6.45 -3.08
CA ARG A 314 3.17 6.71 -3.84
C ARG A 314 3.02 7.81 -4.88
N LEU A 315 1.86 7.95 -5.53
CA LEU A 315 1.61 9.10 -6.40
C LEU A 315 1.80 10.40 -5.61
N TRP A 316 1.10 10.53 -4.49
CA TRP A 316 1.17 11.73 -3.65
C TRP A 316 2.53 11.91 -2.98
N GLU A 317 3.12 10.87 -2.40
CA GLU A 317 4.41 10.95 -1.72
C GLU A 317 5.55 11.26 -2.69
N ASN A 318 5.67 10.49 -3.77
CA ASN A 318 6.88 10.42 -4.59
C ASN A 318 6.78 11.29 -5.84
N ALA A 319 5.75 11.07 -6.65
CA ALA A 319 5.59 11.83 -7.90
C ALA A 319 5.24 13.30 -7.64
N ILE A 320 4.46 13.59 -6.59
CA ILE A 320 4.07 14.94 -6.20
C ILE A 320 4.95 15.47 -5.07
N GLY A 321 4.94 14.83 -3.90
CA GLY A 321 5.54 15.29 -2.65
C GLY A 321 7.06 15.31 -2.63
N ARG A 322 7.74 14.72 -3.62
CA ARG A 322 9.19 14.85 -3.83
C ARG A 322 9.56 15.63 -5.09
N SER A 323 8.59 16.30 -5.72
CA SER A 323 8.80 17.10 -6.92
C SER A 323 9.14 18.55 -6.58
N GLU A 324 9.97 19.18 -7.41
CA GLU A 324 10.30 20.61 -7.27
C GLU A 324 9.05 21.52 -7.40
N PRO A 325 8.12 21.31 -8.36
CA PRO A 325 6.91 22.12 -8.47
C PRO A 325 6.05 22.11 -7.20
N TYR A 326 5.84 20.96 -6.55
CA TYR A 326 5.06 20.91 -5.32
C TYR A 326 5.68 21.79 -4.21
N TRP A 327 7.00 21.72 -4.04
CA TRP A 327 7.68 22.51 -3.02
C TRP A 327 7.79 24.00 -3.35
N GLN A 328 7.64 24.41 -4.61
CA GLN A 328 7.47 25.83 -4.94
C GLN A 328 6.20 26.42 -4.30
N GLY A 329 5.12 25.64 -4.22
CA GLY A 329 3.88 26.04 -3.56
C GLY A 329 3.88 25.84 -2.04
N GLN A 330 4.59 24.83 -1.52
CA GLN A 330 4.47 24.41 -0.11
C GLN A 330 5.63 24.83 0.80
N PHE A 331 6.83 25.14 0.26
CA PHE A 331 8.03 25.34 1.09
C PHE A 331 7.96 26.57 2.01
N ALA A 332 7.12 27.56 1.68
CA ALA A 332 6.87 28.70 2.55
C ALA A 332 6.38 28.24 3.94
N ALA A 333 5.48 27.24 3.98
CA ALA A 333 4.97 26.67 5.23
C ALA A 333 6.10 26.09 6.11
N VAL A 334 7.04 25.37 5.49
CA VAL A 334 8.21 24.81 6.20
C VAL A 334 9.08 25.91 6.81
N LYS A 335 9.31 27.00 6.07
CA LYS A 335 10.08 28.15 6.58
C LYS A 335 9.36 28.91 7.69
N GLU A 336 8.04 29.02 7.61
CA GLU A 336 7.22 29.65 8.65
C GLU A 336 7.32 28.89 9.98
N GLU A 337 7.23 27.56 9.94
CA GLU A 337 7.33 26.73 11.13
C GLU A 337 8.76 26.62 11.67
N PHE A 338 9.76 26.55 10.78
CA PHE A 338 11.16 26.32 11.14
C PHE A 338 12.10 27.40 10.56
N PRO A 339 11.92 28.69 10.93
CA PRO A 339 12.62 29.80 10.30
C PRO A 339 14.13 29.77 10.54
N TYR A 340 14.58 29.27 11.69
CA TYR A 340 16.00 29.17 12.01
C TYR A 340 16.69 28.05 11.22
N GLN A 341 16.07 26.87 11.16
CA GLN A 341 16.60 25.71 10.44
C GLN A 341 16.66 25.96 8.93
N PHE A 342 15.68 26.68 8.36
CA PHE A 342 15.60 26.95 6.92
C PHE A 342 15.97 28.38 6.50
N ALA A 343 16.62 29.17 7.37
CA ALA A 343 17.05 30.54 7.08
C ALA A 343 17.97 30.64 5.85
N ARG A 344 18.82 29.62 5.64
CA ARG A 344 19.81 29.55 4.54
C ARG A 344 19.58 28.39 3.58
N VAL A 345 18.42 27.76 3.65
CA VAL A 345 18.06 26.62 2.80
C VAL A 345 17.09 27.12 1.72
N ASP A 346 17.46 26.93 0.46
CA ASP A 346 16.58 27.18 -0.67
C ASP A 346 15.77 25.93 -1.05
N ILE A 347 14.75 26.12 -1.90
CA ILE A 347 13.83 25.06 -2.33
C ILE A 347 14.60 23.95 -3.04
N THR A 348 15.55 24.29 -3.89
CA THR A 348 16.35 23.33 -4.65
C THR A 348 17.16 22.42 -3.73
N THR A 349 17.80 22.97 -2.69
CA THR A 349 18.52 22.20 -1.68
C THR A 349 17.58 21.27 -0.93
N PHE A 350 16.43 21.78 -0.49
CA PHE A 350 15.42 20.99 0.22
C PHE A 350 14.89 19.83 -0.62
N VAL A 351 14.49 20.08 -1.87
CA VAL A 351 13.98 19.06 -2.79
C VAL A 351 15.06 18.03 -3.11
N ARG A 352 16.32 18.45 -3.32
CA ARG A 352 17.43 17.51 -3.51
C ARG A 352 17.61 16.62 -2.28
N ALA A 353 17.58 17.19 -1.08
CA ALA A 353 17.70 16.44 0.17
C ALA A 353 16.62 15.35 0.32
N LEU A 354 15.37 15.65 -0.05
CA LEU A 354 14.26 14.67 -0.08
C LEU A 354 14.48 13.53 -1.10
N ASN A 355 15.30 13.75 -2.12
CA ASN A 355 15.59 12.78 -3.18
C ASN A 355 17.02 12.22 -3.09
N LYS A 356 17.60 12.22 -1.88
CA LYS A 356 18.88 11.55 -1.64
C LYS A 356 18.73 10.04 -1.85
N VAL A 357 19.66 9.48 -2.63
CA VAL A 357 19.76 8.06 -2.94
C VAL A 357 20.97 7.51 -2.21
N ARG A 358 20.79 6.37 -1.57
CA ARG A 358 21.89 5.58 -1.03
C ARG A 358 21.45 4.12 -0.90
N PRO A 359 22.32 3.15 -1.21
CA PRO A 359 22.03 1.78 -0.81
C PRO A 359 21.93 1.76 0.73
N SER A 360 20.87 1.15 1.23
CA SER A 360 20.62 1.02 2.67
C SER A 360 20.03 -0.35 2.96
N LEU A 361 20.17 -0.84 4.19
CA LEU A 361 19.70 -2.17 4.54
C LEU A 361 18.19 -2.18 4.79
N ILE A 362 17.66 -1.11 5.36
CA ILE A 362 16.30 -1.02 5.89
C ILE A 362 15.32 -0.51 4.83
N ARG A 363 14.42 -1.40 4.38
CA ARG A 363 13.43 -1.14 3.31
C ARG A 363 12.56 0.08 3.59
N VAL A 364 12.06 0.23 4.83
CA VAL A 364 11.16 1.35 5.18
C VAL A 364 11.85 2.71 5.19
N GLU A 365 13.19 2.72 5.11
CA GLU A 365 14.02 3.94 5.04
C GLU A 365 14.65 4.14 3.65
N ALA A 366 14.38 3.23 2.71
CA ALA A 366 14.99 3.25 1.38
C ALA A 366 14.41 4.38 0.51
N ASP A 367 15.24 4.86 -0.42
CA ASP A 367 14.88 5.89 -1.38
C ASP A 367 14.13 5.31 -2.59
N GLU A 368 13.58 6.17 -3.46
CA GLU A 368 12.78 5.74 -4.62
C GLU A 368 13.53 4.85 -5.61
N VAL A 369 14.86 4.97 -5.72
CA VAL A 369 15.68 4.16 -6.64
C VAL A 369 15.89 2.77 -6.05
N THR A 370 16.20 2.69 -4.76
CA THR A 370 16.58 1.44 -4.11
C THR A 370 15.40 0.63 -3.57
N TYR A 371 14.29 1.29 -3.21
CA TYR A 371 13.14 0.67 -2.54
C TYR A 371 12.59 -0.58 -3.26
N ASN A 372 12.44 -0.53 -4.59
CA ASN A 372 11.89 -1.68 -5.34
C ASN A 372 12.81 -2.91 -5.32
N LEU A 373 14.12 -2.71 -5.18
CA LEU A 373 15.08 -3.81 -5.07
C LEU A 373 14.83 -4.59 -3.78
N HIS A 374 14.53 -3.91 -2.66
CA HIS A 374 14.16 -4.56 -1.41
C HIS A 374 12.92 -5.45 -1.55
N ILE A 375 11.92 -4.97 -2.29
CA ILE A 375 10.67 -5.70 -2.55
C ILE A 375 10.93 -6.92 -3.43
N ILE A 376 11.71 -6.76 -4.49
CA ILE A 376 12.05 -7.84 -5.41
C ILE A 376 12.81 -8.96 -4.69
N VAL A 377 13.78 -8.64 -3.81
CA VAL A 377 14.45 -9.65 -2.98
C VAL A 377 13.45 -10.48 -2.17
N ARG A 378 12.51 -9.80 -1.49
CA ARG A 378 11.49 -10.47 -0.66
C ARG A 378 10.59 -11.33 -1.51
N TYR A 379 10.04 -10.78 -2.60
CA TYR A 379 9.20 -11.51 -3.55
C TYR A 379 9.86 -12.79 -4.06
N GLU A 380 11.11 -12.71 -4.51
CA GLU A 380 11.82 -13.88 -5.04
C GLU A 380 12.04 -14.95 -3.97
N LEU A 381 12.34 -14.55 -2.73
CA LEU A 381 12.48 -15.47 -1.60
C LEU A 381 11.14 -16.05 -1.16
N GLU A 382 10.07 -15.26 -1.10
CA GLU A 382 8.72 -15.76 -0.78
C GLU A 382 8.26 -16.79 -1.81
N LYS A 383 8.41 -16.49 -3.09
CA LYS A 383 8.09 -17.40 -4.19
C LYS A 383 8.82 -18.72 -4.02
N ALA A 384 10.13 -18.67 -3.79
CA ALA A 384 10.96 -19.86 -3.60
C ALA A 384 10.55 -20.66 -2.34
N MET A 385 10.28 -19.97 -1.23
CA MET A 385 9.83 -20.60 0.01
C MET A 385 8.48 -21.28 -0.14
N VAL A 386 7.48 -20.62 -0.73
CA VAL A 386 6.13 -21.16 -0.88
C VAL A 386 6.10 -22.32 -1.87
N ASN A 387 6.94 -22.30 -2.90
CA ASN A 387 7.00 -23.38 -3.91
C ASN A 387 7.86 -24.56 -3.47
N GLY A 388 8.74 -24.38 -2.48
CA GLY A 388 9.61 -25.44 -1.96
C GLY A 388 10.94 -25.56 -2.68
N ASP A 389 11.38 -24.47 -3.31
CA ASP A 389 12.63 -24.39 -4.05
C ASP A 389 13.83 -24.11 -3.13
N VAL A 390 13.58 -23.66 -1.90
CA VAL A 390 14.63 -23.33 -0.90
C VAL A 390 14.32 -23.92 0.47
N ALA A 391 15.38 -24.31 1.18
CA ALA A 391 15.32 -24.68 2.59
C ALA A 391 15.30 -23.42 3.47
N VAL A 392 14.57 -23.45 4.58
CA VAL A 392 14.39 -22.27 5.44
C VAL A 392 15.72 -21.84 6.06
N GLU A 393 16.59 -22.79 6.38
CA GLU A 393 17.87 -22.58 7.03
C GLU A 393 18.87 -21.82 6.14
N THR A 394 18.67 -21.82 4.81
CA THR A 394 19.55 -21.11 3.86
C THR A 394 19.14 -19.67 3.61
N LEU A 395 17.99 -19.23 4.14
CA LEU A 395 17.45 -17.89 3.90
C LEU A 395 18.39 -16.74 4.30
N PRO A 396 19.13 -16.76 5.44
CA PRO A 396 20.09 -15.71 5.74
C PRO A 396 21.13 -15.53 4.63
N ALA A 397 21.71 -16.63 4.14
CA ALA A 397 22.73 -16.59 3.10
C ALA A 397 22.14 -16.13 1.75
N LEU A 398 20.96 -16.61 1.38
CA LEU A 398 20.28 -16.21 0.14
C LEU A 398 19.87 -14.73 0.17
N TRP A 399 19.37 -14.25 1.31
CA TRP A 399 19.04 -12.84 1.53
C TRP A 399 20.27 -11.96 1.31
N ASN A 400 21.36 -12.31 1.98
CA ASN A 400 22.62 -11.58 1.91
C ASN A 400 23.20 -11.56 0.49
N ALA A 401 23.16 -12.71 -0.21
CA ALA A 401 23.60 -12.80 -1.60
C ALA A 401 22.78 -11.87 -2.52
N LYS A 402 21.45 -11.86 -2.37
CA LYS A 402 20.56 -10.99 -3.16
C LYS A 402 20.74 -9.51 -2.84
N TYR A 403 20.93 -9.15 -1.57
CA TYR A 403 21.23 -7.77 -1.19
C TYR A 403 22.56 -7.30 -1.80
N ARG A 404 23.59 -8.15 -1.78
CA ARG A 404 24.87 -7.84 -2.41
C ARG A 404 24.72 -7.68 -3.93
N GLU A 405 23.96 -8.55 -4.58
CA GLU A 405 23.71 -8.54 -6.02
C GLU A 405 22.96 -7.27 -6.46
N TYR A 406 21.89 -6.89 -5.76
CA TYR A 406 21.00 -5.80 -6.21
C TYR A 406 21.37 -4.44 -5.64
N LEU A 407 21.84 -4.39 -4.39
CA LEU A 407 22.12 -3.13 -3.68
C LEU A 407 23.61 -2.87 -3.46
N GLY A 408 24.50 -3.82 -3.80
CA GLY A 408 25.95 -3.69 -3.58
C GLY A 408 26.38 -3.73 -2.11
N ILE A 409 25.45 -3.98 -1.18
CA ILE A 409 25.67 -4.02 0.27
C ILE A 409 25.16 -5.32 0.87
N GLU A 410 25.64 -5.67 2.06
CA GLU A 410 25.24 -6.87 2.76
C GLU A 410 24.94 -6.57 4.24
N PRO A 411 23.88 -7.16 4.82
CA PRO A 411 23.67 -7.16 6.25
C PRO A 411 24.87 -7.70 7.03
N THR A 412 25.28 -7.02 8.09
CA THR A 412 26.32 -7.52 9.02
C THR A 412 25.79 -8.57 9.98
N ASN A 413 24.46 -8.65 10.14
CA ASN A 413 23.78 -9.55 11.06
C ASN A 413 22.31 -9.79 10.62
N ASP A 414 21.65 -10.81 11.17
CA ASP A 414 20.30 -11.24 10.76
C ASP A 414 19.22 -10.19 11.04
N ALA A 415 19.37 -9.38 12.09
CA ALA A 415 18.38 -8.39 12.54
C ALA A 415 18.12 -7.26 11.52
N GLU A 416 19.17 -6.88 10.77
CA GLU A 416 19.10 -5.96 9.63
C GLU A 416 19.00 -6.70 8.28
N GLY A 417 19.22 -8.01 8.29
CA GLY A 417 19.04 -8.93 7.16
C GLY A 417 17.65 -9.58 7.14
N VAL A 418 17.62 -10.91 7.10
CA VAL A 418 16.39 -11.69 6.92
C VAL A 418 15.31 -11.48 8.00
N LEU A 419 15.69 -11.05 9.21
CA LEU A 419 14.76 -10.76 10.31
C LEU A 419 14.29 -9.30 10.31
N GLN A 420 14.63 -8.52 9.29
CA GLN A 420 14.34 -7.09 9.24
C GLN A 420 12.85 -6.79 9.37
N ASP A 421 12.04 -7.49 8.59
CA ASP A 421 10.61 -7.25 8.46
C ASP A 421 9.78 -8.29 9.22
N ILE A 422 8.65 -7.82 9.77
CA ILE A 422 7.69 -8.63 10.54
C ILE A 422 6.84 -9.58 9.66
N HIS A 423 6.67 -9.27 8.38
CA HIS A 423 5.63 -9.83 7.51
C HIS A 423 5.62 -11.37 7.46
N TRP A 424 6.79 -12.02 7.39
CA TRP A 424 6.88 -13.48 7.34
C TRP A 424 6.53 -14.18 8.65
N SER A 425 6.35 -13.41 9.74
CA SER A 425 5.77 -13.96 10.96
C SER A 425 4.28 -14.27 10.80
N SER A 426 3.59 -13.64 9.85
CA SER A 426 2.15 -13.78 9.63
C SER A 426 1.75 -14.47 8.31
N GLY A 427 2.46 -14.24 7.21
CA GLY A 427 2.11 -14.82 5.90
C GLY A 427 2.98 -14.32 4.74
N PHE A 428 2.52 -14.53 3.51
CA PHE A 428 3.23 -14.22 2.26
C PHE A 428 2.29 -13.62 1.21
N GLY A 429 2.83 -13.04 0.14
CA GLY A 429 2.07 -12.49 -0.99
C GLY A 429 1.88 -10.98 -0.93
N TYR A 430 2.22 -10.33 0.18
CA TYR A 430 1.98 -8.90 0.41
C TYR A 430 3.05 -8.01 -0.24
N PHE A 431 4.34 -8.31 -0.08
CA PHE A 431 5.41 -7.40 -0.55
C PHE A 431 5.31 -6.94 -2.01
N PRO A 432 4.93 -7.80 -2.99
CA PRO A 432 4.84 -7.38 -4.39
C PRO A 432 3.90 -6.18 -4.61
N THR A 433 2.89 -6.00 -3.76
CA THR A 433 1.92 -4.90 -3.92
C THR A 433 2.59 -3.53 -3.76
N TYR A 434 3.70 -3.45 -3.04
CA TYR A 434 4.46 -2.20 -2.92
C TYR A 434 5.10 -1.74 -4.25
N THR A 435 5.73 -2.67 -4.99
CA THR A 435 6.32 -2.33 -6.30
C THR A 435 5.25 -2.16 -7.36
N LEU A 436 4.15 -2.93 -7.30
CA LEU A 436 2.98 -2.67 -8.14
C LEU A 436 2.44 -1.25 -7.91
N GLY A 437 2.33 -0.81 -6.66
CA GLY A 437 1.96 0.56 -6.32
C GLY A 437 2.84 1.61 -6.99
N ASN A 438 4.16 1.46 -6.92
CA ASN A 438 5.10 2.37 -7.61
C ASN A 438 4.90 2.37 -9.14
N LEU A 439 4.65 1.19 -9.75
CA LEU A 439 4.42 1.07 -11.19
C LEU A 439 3.14 1.78 -11.62
N TYR A 440 2.03 1.48 -10.95
CA TYR A 440 0.74 2.10 -11.20
C TYR A 440 0.78 3.62 -10.96
N ALA A 441 1.47 4.06 -9.90
CA ALA A 441 1.62 5.48 -9.59
C ALA A 441 2.30 6.24 -10.73
N ALA A 442 3.38 5.69 -11.30
CA ALA A 442 4.08 6.32 -12.41
C ALA A 442 3.23 6.36 -13.70
N GLN A 443 2.45 5.31 -13.97
CA GLN A 443 1.54 5.25 -15.11
C GLN A 443 0.39 6.26 -14.97
N ILE A 444 -0.23 6.36 -13.78
CA ILE A 444 -1.25 7.37 -13.46
C ILE A 444 -0.64 8.78 -13.53
N PHE A 445 0.56 8.99 -13.01
CA PHE A 445 1.25 10.28 -13.08
C PHE A 445 1.50 10.70 -14.53
N HIS A 446 1.93 9.78 -15.39
CA HIS A 446 2.07 10.05 -16.82
C HIS A 446 0.74 10.49 -17.45
N LYS A 447 -0.36 9.78 -17.15
CA LYS A 447 -1.69 10.12 -17.63
C LYS A 447 -2.14 11.52 -17.17
N LEU A 448 -1.96 11.83 -15.88
CA LEU A 448 -2.30 13.15 -15.32
C LEU A 448 -1.54 14.28 -16.03
N ARG A 449 -0.24 14.11 -16.29
CA ARG A 449 0.56 15.10 -17.02
C ARG A 449 0.11 15.29 -18.47
N ALA A 450 -0.39 14.24 -19.12
CA ALA A 450 -0.95 14.34 -20.46
C ALA A 450 -2.29 15.09 -20.46
N VAL A 451 -3.13 14.89 -19.44
CA VAL A 451 -4.42 15.57 -19.27
C VAL A 451 -4.24 17.04 -18.90
N PHE A 452 -3.24 17.37 -18.09
CA PHE A 452 -2.96 18.73 -17.60
C PHE A 452 -1.57 19.19 -18.06
N PRO A 453 -1.43 19.79 -19.27
CA PRO A 453 -0.14 20.29 -19.74
C PRO A 453 0.49 21.37 -18.84
N ASP A 454 -0.33 22.06 -18.04
CA ASP A 454 0.05 23.07 -17.05
C ASP A 454 0.29 22.47 -15.64
N PHE A 455 0.44 21.14 -15.52
CA PHE A 455 0.60 20.40 -14.26
C PHE A 455 1.56 21.06 -13.27
N ASP A 456 2.79 21.35 -13.72
CA ASP A 456 3.84 21.90 -12.87
C ASP A 456 3.52 23.33 -12.42
N GLN A 457 2.87 24.13 -13.27
CA GLN A 457 2.47 25.49 -12.92
C GLN A 457 1.42 25.50 -11.81
N ARG A 458 0.43 24.59 -11.89
CA ARG A 458 -0.62 24.49 -10.86
C ARG A 458 -0.04 24.02 -9.53
N LEU A 459 0.79 22.98 -9.54
CA LEU A 459 1.50 22.55 -8.33
C LEU A 459 2.36 23.66 -7.72
N ALA A 460 3.07 24.42 -8.55
CA ALA A 460 3.90 25.55 -8.09
C ALA A 460 3.09 26.68 -7.44
N SER A 461 1.81 26.84 -7.80
CA SER A 461 0.90 27.76 -7.11
C SER A 461 0.27 27.20 -5.82
N GLY A 462 0.57 25.94 -5.48
CA GLY A 462 0.00 25.25 -4.31
C GLY A 462 -1.37 24.61 -4.56
N ASP A 463 -1.86 24.60 -5.79
CA ASP A 463 -3.14 24.00 -6.16
C ASP A 463 -2.95 22.53 -6.55
N THR A 464 -3.53 21.62 -5.76
CA THR A 464 -3.58 20.18 -6.06
C THR A 464 -5.00 19.70 -6.39
N SER A 465 -6.01 20.57 -6.33
CA SER A 465 -7.42 20.20 -6.48
C SER A 465 -7.70 19.51 -7.82
N PHE A 466 -7.03 19.96 -8.87
CA PHE A 466 -7.26 19.48 -10.23
C PHE A 466 -6.93 18.01 -10.45
N MET A 467 -5.83 17.54 -9.87
CA MET A 467 -5.45 16.13 -9.95
C MET A 467 -6.36 15.30 -9.06
N LEU A 468 -6.71 15.81 -7.88
CA LEU A 468 -7.61 15.11 -6.97
C LEU A 468 -9.01 14.93 -7.55
N ASP A 469 -9.59 16.00 -8.11
CA ASP A 469 -10.93 15.94 -8.71
C ASP A 469 -10.94 15.03 -9.94
N TRP A 470 -9.88 15.06 -10.76
CA TRP A 470 -9.74 14.12 -11.87
C TRP A 470 -9.65 12.67 -11.38
N LEU A 471 -8.85 12.40 -10.35
CA LEU A 471 -8.71 11.06 -9.76
C LEU A 471 -10.02 10.58 -9.13
N ARG A 472 -10.78 11.46 -8.46
CA ARG A 472 -12.12 11.15 -7.95
C ARG A 472 -13.06 10.69 -9.05
N ASP A 473 -13.07 11.42 -10.17
CA ASP A 473 -13.96 11.15 -11.29
C ASP A 473 -13.57 9.93 -12.12
N HIS A 474 -12.28 9.63 -12.24
CA HIS A 474 -11.77 8.61 -13.17
C HIS A 474 -11.29 7.34 -12.46
N MET A 475 -11.04 7.37 -11.15
CA MET A 475 -10.52 6.23 -10.40
C MET A 475 -11.26 6.02 -9.08
N TYR A 476 -11.25 7.00 -8.17
CA TYR A 476 -11.56 6.75 -6.76
C TYR A 476 -13.01 6.33 -6.54
N LYS A 477 -13.96 6.95 -7.26
CA LYS A 477 -15.38 6.64 -7.09
C LYS A 477 -15.74 5.19 -7.35
N PHE A 478 -14.92 4.47 -8.13
CA PHE A 478 -15.17 3.08 -8.47
C PHE A 478 -14.85 2.11 -7.34
N GLY A 479 -14.07 2.52 -6.34
CA GLY A 479 -13.59 1.61 -5.29
C GLY A 479 -13.02 0.32 -5.87
N ALA A 480 -13.50 -0.83 -5.39
CA ALA A 480 -13.17 -2.16 -5.89
C ALA A 480 -14.20 -2.74 -6.88
N ILE A 481 -14.95 -1.91 -7.62
CA ILE A 481 -15.89 -2.41 -8.65
C ILE A 481 -15.15 -3.22 -9.73
N TYR A 482 -14.00 -2.73 -10.18
CA TYR A 482 -13.18 -3.36 -11.21
C TYR A 482 -12.02 -4.13 -10.58
N LEU A 483 -11.48 -5.12 -11.29
CA LEU A 483 -10.21 -5.73 -10.88
C LEU A 483 -9.07 -4.70 -10.98
N PRO A 484 -7.97 -4.84 -10.21
CA PRO A 484 -6.89 -3.86 -10.18
C PRO A 484 -6.31 -3.52 -11.56
N ALA A 485 -5.96 -4.53 -12.35
CA ALA A 485 -5.40 -4.32 -13.69
C ALA A 485 -6.40 -3.63 -14.63
N GLU A 486 -7.69 -3.98 -14.54
CA GLU A 486 -8.77 -3.36 -15.31
C GLU A 486 -8.99 -1.90 -14.89
N LEU A 487 -8.91 -1.59 -13.60
CA LEU A 487 -9.02 -0.23 -13.09
C LEU A 487 -7.86 0.64 -13.62
N ILE A 488 -6.62 0.13 -13.59
CA ILE A 488 -5.46 0.84 -14.14
C ILE A 488 -5.61 1.07 -15.64
N GLU A 489 -6.05 0.06 -16.40
CA GLU A 489 -6.32 0.19 -17.83
C GLU A 489 -7.41 1.22 -18.11
N ARG A 490 -8.50 1.21 -17.34
CA ARG A 490 -9.58 2.20 -17.46
C ARG A 490 -9.13 3.63 -17.15
N VAL A 491 -8.21 3.81 -16.21
CA VAL A 491 -7.71 5.14 -15.81
C VAL A 491 -6.70 5.67 -16.82
N THR A 492 -5.89 4.78 -17.41
CA THR A 492 -4.68 5.16 -18.15
C THR A 492 -4.70 4.80 -19.64
N ASP A 493 -5.74 4.12 -20.10
CA ASP A 493 -5.96 3.60 -21.46
C ASP A 493 -4.95 2.50 -21.90
N GLU A 494 -4.18 1.93 -20.98
CA GLU A 494 -3.22 0.84 -21.24
C GLU A 494 -3.16 -0.11 -20.03
N PRO A 495 -2.99 -1.43 -20.22
CA PRO A 495 -2.72 -2.34 -19.10
C PRO A 495 -1.47 -1.92 -18.29
N PRO A 496 -1.31 -2.43 -17.06
CA PRO A 496 -0.11 -2.20 -16.27
C PRO A 496 1.19 -2.47 -17.04
N THR A 497 2.07 -1.46 -17.05
CA THR A 497 3.35 -1.54 -17.76
C THR A 497 4.48 -0.89 -16.95
N PRO A 498 5.70 -1.48 -16.90
CA PRO A 498 6.80 -0.93 -16.13
C PRO A 498 7.46 0.29 -16.80
N GLN A 499 7.15 0.55 -18.07
CA GLN A 499 7.82 1.57 -18.89
C GLN A 499 7.70 2.99 -18.34
N TYR A 500 6.57 3.34 -17.74
CA TYR A 500 6.37 4.67 -17.17
C TYR A 500 7.21 4.88 -15.91
N PHE A 501 7.31 3.85 -15.06
CA PHE A 501 8.14 3.89 -13.86
C PHE A 501 9.63 4.00 -14.21
N THR A 502 10.13 3.15 -15.13
CA THR A 502 11.55 3.19 -15.51
C THR A 502 11.94 4.53 -16.15
N ARG A 503 11.06 5.11 -16.97
CA ARG A 503 11.26 6.44 -17.56
C ARG A 503 11.23 7.55 -16.50
N TYR A 504 10.25 7.53 -15.60
CA TYR A 504 10.14 8.48 -14.50
C TYR A 504 11.40 8.47 -13.63
N LEU A 505 11.84 7.28 -13.22
CA LEU A 505 12.97 7.09 -12.33
C LEU A 505 14.26 7.60 -12.98
N ASN A 506 14.57 7.17 -14.22
CA ASN A 506 15.75 7.64 -14.93
C ASN A 506 15.70 9.16 -15.14
N ALA A 507 14.62 9.71 -15.71
CA ALA A 507 14.55 11.15 -16.00
C ALA A 507 14.74 12.02 -14.74
N LYS A 508 14.13 11.62 -13.61
CA LYS A 508 14.22 12.34 -12.34
C LYS A 508 15.64 12.29 -11.78
N PHE A 509 16.22 11.10 -11.65
CA PHE A 509 17.48 10.91 -10.95
C PHE A 509 18.71 11.23 -11.80
N GLU A 510 18.63 11.09 -13.13
CA GLU A 510 19.67 11.60 -14.03
C GLU A 510 19.80 13.12 -13.92
N LYS A 511 18.67 13.85 -13.86
CA LYS A 511 18.68 15.30 -13.63
C LYS A 511 19.27 15.65 -12.26
N ILE A 512 18.83 14.95 -11.20
CA ILE A 512 19.26 15.26 -9.83
C ILE A 512 20.77 15.00 -9.62
N TYR A 513 21.29 13.90 -10.18
CA TYR A 513 22.69 13.50 -10.04
C TYR A 513 23.58 13.93 -11.22
N GLY A 514 23.05 14.68 -12.20
CA GLY A 514 23.83 15.18 -13.33
C GLY A 514 24.42 14.07 -14.21
N LEU A 515 23.65 12.98 -14.42
CA LEU A 515 24.08 11.83 -15.22
C LEU A 515 23.73 12.02 -16.70
N PRO A 516 24.46 11.38 -17.64
CA PRO A 516 24.08 11.34 -19.05
C PRO A 516 22.68 10.74 -19.23
N GLN A 517 21.85 11.26 -20.13
CA GLN A 517 20.51 10.71 -20.34
C GLN A 517 20.58 9.31 -20.96
N THR A 518 19.83 8.36 -20.41
CA THR A 518 19.60 7.07 -21.06
C THR A 518 18.49 7.18 -22.11
N SER A 519 18.76 6.61 -23.28
CA SER A 519 17.88 6.60 -24.46
C SER A 519 16.56 5.86 -24.23
#